data_AF-A0A8T5RIH6-F1
#
_entry.id   AF-A0A8T5RIH6-F1
#
_cell.length_a   1.000
_cell.length_b   1.000
_cell.length_c   1.000
_cell.angle_alpha   90.00
_cell.angle_beta   90.00
_cell.angle_gamma   90.00
#
_symmetry.space_group_name_H-M   'P 1'
#
loop_
_entity.id
_entity.type
_entity.pdbx_description
1 polymer ?
#
loop_
_entity_poly.entity_id
_entity_poly.type
_entity_poly.pdbx_seq_one_letter_code
_entity_poly.pdbx_strand_id
1 'polypeptide(L)'
;MGAVQWLLKKITKVFGRNTTSLYYVLLYREILKEINDITKDEEDSIIILREIGKKAATESCERHTTVFKWMPGSPRKIIEYFELLWVVVFGKELEEGDLTYEELPKEGSKYSDYLVTIKSCPLCAGYGVDDEDTFNFKKISNQDTEGLACGLTGMLESVANFILKIKRSDYRINIVEQKCLAKGEEHLQFMCKIYDSLDWKELS
;
A
#
# COMPACT_ATOMS: atom_id res chain seq x y z
N MET A 1 -34.43 -19.04 4.82
CA MET A 1 -33.04 -19.53 4.57
C MET A 1 -32.64 -20.40 5.74
N GLY A 2 -32.24 -21.66 5.51
CA GLY A 2 -31.88 -22.59 6.60
C GLY A 2 -30.53 -22.30 7.23
N ALA A 3 -30.34 -22.66 8.51
CA ALA A 3 -29.12 -22.44 9.27
C ALA A 3 -27.86 -23.03 8.60
N VAL A 4 -27.98 -24.20 7.96
CA VAL A 4 -26.90 -24.86 7.20
C VAL A 4 -26.51 -24.05 5.95
N GLN A 5 -27.49 -23.50 5.24
CA GLN A 5 -27.23 -22.69 4.04
C GLN A 5 -26.61 -21.33 4.40
N TRP A 6 -26.95 -20.77 5.57
CA TRP A 6 -26.31 -19.58 6.12
C TRP A 6 -24.87 -19.85 6.55
N LEU A 7 -24.63 -20.99 7.21
CA LEU A 7 -23.29 -21.43 7.63
C LEU A 7 -22.39 -21.69 6.42
N LEU A 8 -22.88 -22.42 5.41
CA LEU A 8 -22.18 -22.65 4.14
C LEU A 8 -21.88 -21.34 3.42
N LYS A 9 -22.81 -20.38 3.39
CA LYS A 9 -22.54 -19.03 2.83
C LYS A 9 -21.47 -18.27 3.61
N LYS A 10 -21.39 -18.42 4.93
CA LYS A 10 -20.29 -17.83 5.73
C LYS A 10 -18.95 -18.50 5.41
N ILE A 11 -18.90 -19.84 5.39
CA ILE A 11 -17.68 -20.60 5.11
C ILE A 11 -17.18 -20.31 3.70
N THR A 12 -18.06 -20.34 2.69
CA THR A 12 -17.68 -19.99 1.30
C THR A 12 -17.25 -18.54 1.14
N LYS A 13 -17.84 -17.59 1.87
CA LYS A 13 -17.34 -16.21 1.89
C LYS A 13 -15.96 -16.08 2.52
N VAL A 14 -15.70 -16.76 3.62
CA VAL A 14 -14.39 -16.74 4.31
C VAL A 14 -13.33 -17.46 3.47
N PHE A 15 -13.64 -18.66 2.98
CA PHE A 15 -12.77 -19.43 2.09
C PHE A 15 -12.50 -18.66 0.80
N GLY A 16 -13.55 -18.13 0.17
CA GLY A 16 -13.43 -17.28 -1.02
C GLY A 16 -12.54 -16.07 -0.78
N ARG A 17 -12.72 -15.33 0.33
CA ARG A 17 -11.86 -14.18 0.68
C ARG A 17 -10.40 -14.58 0.88
N ASN A 18 -10.13 -15.68 1.58
CA ASN A 18 -8.77 -16.13 1.87
C ASN A 18 -8.05 -16.65 0.62
N THR A 19 -8.70 -17.52 -0.17
CA THR A 19 -8.14 -18.01 -1.44
C THR A 19 -7.92 -16.89 -2.44
N THR A 20 -8.83 -15.91 -2.49
CA THR A 20 -8.70 -14.71 -3.33
C THR A 20 -7.52 -13.85 -2.89
N SER A 21 -7.30 -13.68 -1.58
CA SER A 21 -6.18 -12.89 -1.09
C SER A 21 -4.81 -13.51 -1.40
N LEU A 22 -4.67 -14.83 -1.27
CA LEU A 22 -3.43 -15.53 -1.62
C LEU A 22 -3.15 -15.41 -3.13
N TYR A 23 -4.18 -15.59 -3.97
CA TYR A 23 -4.06 -15.40 -5.41
C TYR A 23 -3.53 -14.00 -5.77
N TYR A 24 -4.09 -12.94 -5.18
CA TYR A 24 -3.63 -11.57 -5.48
C TYR A 24 -2.24 -11.27 -4.93
N VAL A 25 -1.86 -11.85 -3.79
CA VAL A 25 -0.47 -11.76 -3.27
C VAL A 25 0.51 -12.41 -4.25
N LEU A 26 0.21 -13.62 -4.71
CA LEU A 26 1.06 -14.32 -5.66
C LEU A 26 1.12 -13.59 -7.00
N LEU A 27 -0.04 -13.16 -7.54
CA LEU A 27 -0.10 -12.37 -8.76
C LEU A 27 0.76 -11.12 -8.67
N TYR A 28 0.74 -10.42 -7.53
CA TYR A 28 1.58 -9.26 -7.31
C TYR A 28 3.08 -9.60 -7.39
N ARG A 29 3.51 -10.72 -6.78
CA ARG A 29 4.90 -11.20 -6.85
C ARG A 29 5.30 -11.57 -8.28
N GLU A 30 4.43 -12.28 -9.00
CA GLU A 30 4.68 -12.64 -10.39
C GLU A 30 4.79 -11.40 -11.28
N ILE A 31 3.98 -10.36 -11.05
CA ILE A 31 4.13 -9.09 -11.79
C ILE A 31 5.51 -8.46 -11.55
N LEU A 32 6.01 -8.45 -10.30
CA LEU A 32 7.36 -7.93 -10.02
C LEU A 32 8.43 -8.77 -10.74
N LYS A 33 8.29 -10.09 -10.72
CA LYS A 33 9.19 -11.01 -11.43
C LYS A 33 9.21 -10.75 -12.93
N GLU A 34 8.04 -10.62 -13.56
CA GLU A 34 7.92 -10.31 -14.99
C GLU A 34 8.51 -8.95 -15.34
N ILE A 35 8.30 -7.92 -14.50
CA ILE A 35 8.95 -6.61 -14.67
C ILE A 35 10.46 -6.77 -14.62
N ASN A 36 10.97 -7.48 -13.61
CA ASN A 36 12.41 -7.73 -13.47
C ASN A 36 12.99 -8.55 -14.62
N ASP A 37 12.19 -9.44 -15.21
CA ASP A 37 12.59 -10.16 -16.39
C ASP A 37 12.69 -9.30 -17.65
N ILE A 38 11.97 -8.18 -17.70
CA ILE A 38 12.05 -7.20 -18.78
C ILE A 38 13.21 -6.22 -18.54
N THR A 39 13.33 -5.68 -17.33
CA THR A 39 14.34 -4.65 -16.99
C THR A 39 15.72 -5.23 -16.80
N LYS A 40 15.80 -6.46 -16.27
CA LYS A 40 17.02 -7.11 -15.77
C LYS A 40 17.76 -6.27 -14.71
N ASP A 41 17.03 -5.41 -14.00
CA ASP A 41 17.54 -4.54 -12.94
C ASP A 41 16.51 -4.43 -11.81
N GLU A 42 16.94 -4.76 -10.59
CA GLU A 42 16.05 -4.80 -9.43
C GLU A 42 15.58 -3.40 -8.98
N GLU A 43 16.40 -2.36 -9.09
CA GLU A 43 16.01 -1.00 -8.67
C GLU A 43 14.96 -0.42 -9.63
N ASP A 44 15.22 -0.52 -10.94
CA ASP A 44 14.28 -0.08 -11.97
C ASP A 44 12.95 -0.84 -11.87
N SER A 45 12.99 -2.13 -11.53
CA SER A 45 11.78 -2.94 -11.36
C SER A 45 10.88 -2.44 -10.24
N ILE A 46 11.47 -2.05 -9.10
CA ILE A 46 10.75 -1.49 -7.96
C ILE A 46 10.14 -0.14 -8.34
N ILE A 47 10.90 0.72 -9.01
CA ILE A 47 10.43 2.03 -9.47
C ILE A 47 9.26 1.87 -10.46
N ILE A 48 9.39 0.96 -11.42
CA ILE A 48 8.36 0.69 -12.43
C ILE A 48 7.10 0.12 -11.76
N LEU A 49 7.23 -0.84 -10.84
CA LEU A 49 6.08 -1.41 -10.15
C LEU A 49 5.35 -0.36 -9.30
N ARG A 50 6.10 0.50 -8.59
CA ARG A 50 5.53 1.65 -7.87
C ARG A 50 4.72 2.55 -8.80
N GLU A 51 5.27 2.92 -9.95
CA GLU A 51 4.61 3.80 -10.91
C GLU A 51 3.39 3.16 -11.58
N ILE A 52 3.44 1.85 -11.87
CA ILE A 52 2.26 1.08 -12.31
C ILE A 52 1.17 1.15 -11.24
N GLY A 53 1.52 0.92 -9.97
CA GLY A 53 0.60 1.03 -8.85
C GLY A 53 -0.07 2.40 -8.77
N LYS A 54 0.71 3.48 -8.86
CA LYS A 54 0.20 4.86 -8.84
C LYS A 54 -0.81 5.13 -9.96
N LYS A 55 -0.44 4.79 -11.20
CA LYS A 55 -1.27 5.03 -12.38
C LYS A 55 -2.54 4.18 -12.36
N ALA A 56 -2.44 2.89 -12.04
CA ALA A 56 -3.57 1.98 -11.98
C ALA A 56 -4.58 2.36 -10.88
N ALA A 57 -4.10 2.76 -9.70
CA ALA A 57 -4.96 3.23 -8.63
C ALA A 57 -5.66 4.54 -8.99
N THR A 58 -4.94 5.49 -9.61
CA THR A 58 -5.52 6.76 -10.08
C THR A 58 -6.67 6.52 -11.06
N GLU A 59 -6.44 5.70 -12.09
CA GLU A 59 -7.46 5.32 -13.08
C GLU A 59 -8.67 4.65 -12.40
N SER A 60 -8.42 3.75 -11.45
CA SER A 60 -9.48 3.07 -10.70
C SER A 60 -10.30 4.02 -9.83
N CYS A 61 -9.64 4.99 -9.21
CA CYS A 61 -10.28 6.04 -8.42
C CYS A 61 -11.20 6.92 -9.29
N GLU A 62 -10.73 7.32 -10.47
CA GLU A 62 -11.50 8.15 -11.40
C GLU A 62 -12.77 7.42 -11.85
N ARG A 63 -12.65 6.14 -12.24
CA ARG A 63 -13.79 5.30 -12.64
C ARG A 63 -14.82 5.08 -11.53
N HIS A 64 -14.39 5.07 -10.27
CA HIS A 64 -15.24 4.80 -9.11
C HIS A 64 -15.26 5.93 -8.08
N THR A 65 -15.24 7.18 -8.55
CA THR A 65 -15.17 8.38 -7.69
C THR A 65 -16.23 8.39 -6.56
N THR A 66 -17.40 7.79 -6.80
CA THR A 66 -18.50 7.72 -5.83
C THR A 66 -18.15 7.02 -4.53
N VAL A 67 -17.23 6.04 -4.55
CA VAL A 67 -16.75 5.31 -3.36
C VAL A 67 -16.11 6.26 -2.35
N PHE A 68 -15.43 7.30 -2.84
CA PHE A 68 -14.64 8.22 -2.03
C PHE A 68 -15.44 9.42 -1.49
N LYS A 69 -16.73 9.55 -1.83
CA LYS A 69 -17.57 10.67 -1.39
C LYS A 69 -17.66 10.79 0.14
N TRP A 70 -17.61 9.68 0.85
CA TRP A 70 -17.75 9.63 2.31
C TRP A 70 -16.40 9.63 3.05
N MET A 71 -15.29 9.57 2.31
CA MET A 71 -13.95 9.54 2.88
C MET A 71 -13.58 10.90 3.52
N PRO A 72 -12.66 10.90 4.51
CA PRO A 72 -12.22 12.13 5.17
C PRO A 72 -11.50 13.09 4.22
N GLY A 73 -11.54 14.39 4.52
CA GLY A 73 -10.95 15.45 3.70
C GLY A 73 -9.71 16.13 4.26
N SER A 74 -9.14 15.62 5.35
CA SER A 74 -7.88 16.14 5.92
C SER A 74 -6.81 15.05 5.95
N PRO A 75 -5.52 15.41 5.76
CA PRO A 75 -4.43 14.46 5.78
C PRO A 75 -4.37 13.59 7.03
N ARG A 76 -4.45 14.21 8.22
CA ARG A 76 -4.51 13.50 9.51
C ARG A 76 -5.60 12.43 9.54
N LYS A 77 -6.82 12.77 9.09
CA LYS A 77 -7.92 11.79 9.08
C LYS A 77 -7.70 10.70 8.03
N ILE A 78 -6.99 10.96 6.94
CA ILE A 78 -6.67 9.89 6.00
C ILE A 78 -5.74 8.86 6.65
N ILE A 79 -4.75 9.32 7.43
CA ILE A 79 -3.87 8.43 8.18
C ILE A 79 -4.62 7.70 9.31
N GLU A 80 -5.49 8.39 10.06
CA GLU A 80 -6.34 7.75 11.10
C GLU A 80 -7.26 6.66 10.51
N TYR A 81 -7.56 6.73 9.21
CA TYR A 81 -8.36 5.75 8.48
C TYR A 81 -7.51 4.92 7.51
N PHE A 82 -6.21 4.74 7.78
CA PHE A 82 -5.30 4.02 6.89
C PHE A 82 -5.74 2.57 6.64
N GLU A 83 -6.30 1.89 7.65
CA GLU A 83 -6.84 0.54 7.47
C GLU A 83 -7.96 0.48 6.42
N LEU A 84 -8.76 1.54 6.29
CA LEU A 84 -9.77 1.63 5.26
C LEU A 84 -9.14 1.82 3.87
N LEU A 85 -8.06 2.62 3.75
CA LEU A 85 -7.29 2.70 2.51
C LEU A 85 -6.70 1.35 2.14
N TRP A 86 -6.14 0.66 3.13
CA TRP A 86 -5.57 -0.67 2.97
C TRP A 86 -6.61 -1.65 2.42
N VAL A 87 -7.81 -1.71 3.01
CA VAL A 87 -8.90 -2.57 2.50
C VAL A 87 -9.35 -2.16 1.10
N VAL A 88 -9.39 -0.86 0.79
CA VAL A 88 -9.76 -0.38 -0.56
C VAL A 88 -8.75 -0.83 -1.61
N VAL A 89 -7.45 -0.76 -1.29
CA VAL A 89 -6.39 -1.10 -2.25
C VAL A 89 -6.17 -2.61 -2.32
N PHE A 90 -6.08 -3.27 -1.17
CA PHE A 90 -5.64 -4.66 -1.06
C PHE A 90 -6.80 -5.66 -0.92
N GLY A 91 -8.01 -5.20 -0.63
CA GLY A 91 -9.20 -6.06 -0.53
C GLY A 91 -9.19 -7.01 0.68
N LYS A 92 -8.26 -6.83 1.62
CA LYS A 92 -8.11 -7.65 2.83
C LYS A 92 -7.90 -6.76 4.04
N GLU A 93 -8.54 -7.12 5.15
CA GLU A 93 -8.36 -6.50 6.45
C GLU A 93 -6.97 -6.83 7.03
N LEU A 94 -6.44 -5.94 7.86
CA LEU A 94 -5.25 -6.25 8.66
C LEU A 94 -5.68 -7.09 9.88
N GLU A 95 -4.75 -7.88 10.41
CA GLU A 95 -5.02 -8.61 11.64
C GLU A 95 -5.15 -7.63 12.82
N GLU A 96 -5.97 -7.99 13.81
CA GLU A 96 -6.18 -7.14 14.98
C GLU A 96 -4.86 -6.88 15.71
N GLY A 97 -4.52 -5.61 15.91
CA GLY A 97 -3.29 -5.19 16.59
C GLY A 97 -2.02 -5.15 15.73
N ASP A 98 -2.11 -5.45 14.43
CA ASP A 98 -0.94 -5.37 13.53
C ASP A 98 -0.57 -3.95 13.11
N LEU A 99 -1.51 -3.02 13.16
CA LEU A 99 -1.35 -1.65 12.68
C LEU A 99 -1.07 -0.68 13.83
N THR A 100 0.06 0.02 13.76
CA THR A 100 0.41 1.10 14.70
C THR A 100 0.81 2.37 13.96
N TYR A 101 0.71 3.48 14.67
CA TYR A 101 1.00 4.82 14.15
C TYR A 101 1.88 5.58 15.14
N GLU A 102 2.90 6.24 14.62
CA GLU A 102 3.69 7.22 15.35
C GLU A 102 3.53 8.59 14.66
N GLU A 103 3.16 9.60 15.43
CA GLU A 103 3.06 10.98 14.96
C GLU A 103 4.42 11.66 15.11
N LEU A 104 4.89 12.30 14.05
CA LEU A 104 6.16 13.02 13.98
C LEU A 104 5.88 14.52 13.80
N PRO A 105 5.81 15.31 14.89
CA PRO A 105 5.51 16.73 14.81
C PRO A 105 6.52 17.49 13.95
N LYS A 106 6.02 18.43 13.15
CA LYS A 106 6.85 19.31 12.32
C LYS A 106 6.70 20.75 12.76
N GLU A 107 7.80 21.39 13.10
CA GLU A 107 7.82 22.80 13.46
C GLU A 107 7.31 23.66 12.30
N GLY A 108 6.40 24.59 12.58
CA GLY A 108 5.81 25.49 11.57
C GLY A 108 4.78 24.84 10.63
N SER A 109 4.49 23.54 10.74
CA SER A 109 3.48 22.86 9.92
C SER A 109 2.16 22.68 10.66
N LYS A 110 1.04 22.74 9.92
CA LYS A 110 -0.30 22.41 10.43
C LYS A 110 -0.47 20.92 10.70
N TYR A 111 0.25 20.07 9.98
CA TYR A 111 0.16 18.62 10.08
C TYR A 111 1.53 18.01 10.35
N SER A 112 1.55 17.02 11.23
CA SER A 112 2.68 16.14 11.51
C SER A 112 2.93 15.19 10.34
N ASP A 113 4.14 14.64 10.23
CA ASP A 113 4.35 13.42 9.44
C ASP A 113 3.97 12.20 10.28
N TYR A 114 3.86 11.03 9.66
CA TYR A 114 3.47 9.80 10.35
C TYR A 114 4.32 8.63 9.91
N LEU A 115 4.72 7.79 10.87
CA LEU A 115 5.20 6.44 10.61
C LEU A 115 4.04 5.46 10.83
N VAL A 116 3.69 4.73 9.78
CA VAL A 116 2.66 3.67 9.82
C VAL A 116 3.38 2.33 9.81
N THR A 117 3.17 1.51 10.83
CA THR A 117 3.82 0.21 10.95
C THR A 117 2.79 -0.90 10.87
N ILE A 118 3.06 -1.91 10.04
CA ILE A 118 2.29 -3.14 9.89
C ILE A 118 3.20 -4.30 10.25
N LYS A 119 2.88 -4.99 11.34
CA LYS A 119 3.68 -6.10 11.84
C LYS A 119 3.74 -7.27 10.84
N SER A 120 2.59 -7.72 10.34
CA SER A 120 2.52 -8.87 9.44
C SER A 120 2.14 -8.42 8.04
N CYS A 121 3.15 -8.17 7.19
CA CYS A 121 2.89 -7.81 5.79
C CYS A 121 2.41 -9.04 4.98
N PRO A 122 1.16 -9.07 4.48
CA PRO A 122 0.67 -10.21 3.72
C PRO A 122 1.34 -10.34 2.34
N LEU A 123 1.89 -9.25 1.77
CA LEU A 123 2.64 -9.31 0.51
C LEU A 123 3.98 -10.03 0.68
N CYS A 124 4.68 -9.72 1.78
CA CYS A 124 6.00 -10.27 2.08
C CYS A 124 5.98 -11.59 2.85
N ALA A 125 4.83 -11.99 3.38
CA ALA A 125 4.71 -13.19 4.21
C ALA A 125 5.23 -14.43 3.46
N GLY A 126 6.31 -15.03 3.99
CA GLY A 126 6.96 -16.20 3.39
C GLY A 126 7.74 -15.92 2.09
N TYR A 127 7.97 -14.66 1.72
CA TYR A 127 8.81 -14.33 0.57
C TYR A 127 10.26 -14.78 0.79
N GLY A 128 10.85 -15.46 -0.20
CA GLY A 128 12.19 -16.03 -0.16
C GLY A 128 12.24 -17.44 0.44
N VAL A 129 11.09 -18.03 0.76
CA VAL A 129 10.96 -19.45 1.17
C VAL A 129 10.60 -20.34 -0.02
N ASP A 130 9.89 -19.79 -1.01
CA ASP A 130 9.54 -20.50 -2.24
C ASP A 130 10.67 -20.38 -3.27
N ASP A 131 10.96 -21.46 -4.00
CA ASP A 131 11.98 -21.47 -5.06
C ASP A 131 11.61 -20.53 -6.23
N GLU A 132 10.32 -20.20 -6.38
CA GLU A 132 9.83 -19.26 -7.39
C GLU A 132 10.05 -17.77 -7.02
N ASP A 133 10.37 -17.47 -5.75
CA ASP A 133 10.69 -16.11 -5.26
C ASP A 133 12.10 -15.69 -5.72
N THR A 134 12.24 -15.43 -7.02
CA THR A 134 13.52 -15.22 -7.71
C THR A 134 14.02 -13.77 -7.70
N PHE A 135 13.18 -12.79 -7.33
CA PHE A 135 13.59 -11.39 -7.26
C PHE A 135 14.51 -11.16 -6.05
N ASN A 136 15.71 -10.64 -6.29
CA ASN A 136 16.79 -10.58 -5.31
C ASN A 136 17.00 -9.17 -4.75
N PHE A 137 16.35 -8.87 -3.63
CA PHE A 137 16.49 -7.60 -2.91
C PHE A 137 17.92 -7.26 -2.47
N LYS A 138 18.86 -8.22 -2.42
CA LYS A 138 20.26 -7.95 -2.04
C LYS A 138 21.06 -7.23 -3.14
N LYS A 139 20.56 -7.20 -4.37
CA LYS A 139 21.22 -6.50 -5.48
C LYS A 139 20.86 -5.01 -5.55
N ILE A 140 19.84 -4.58 -4.81
CA ILE A 140 19.49 -3.18 -4.64
C ILE A 140 20.61 -2.50 -3.84
N SER A 141 21.31 -1.57 -4.50
CA SER A 141 22.42 -0.82 -3.95
C SER A 141 21.96 0.45 -3.23
N ASN A 142 20.92 1.09 -3.75
CA ASN A 142 20.32 2.26 -3.18
C ASN A 142 19.39 1.89 -2.01
N GLN A 143 19.81 2.25 -0.79
CA GLN A 143 19.08 1.93 0.43
C GLN A 143 17.71 2.61 0.52
N ASP A 144 17.54 3.74 -0.16
CA ASP A 144 16.27 4.49 -0.20
C ASP A 144 15.22 3.85 -1.12
N THR A 145 15.60 2.82 -1.88
CA THR A 145 14.67 2.06 -2.72
C THR A 145 13.68 1.27 -1.85
N GLU A 146 12.41 1.34 -2.21
CA GLU A 146 11.34 0.60 -1.55
C GLU A 146 11.52 -0.92 -1.65
N GLY A 147 10.68 -1.66 -0.92
CA GLY A 147 10.71 -3.11 -0.90
C GLY A 147 9.61 -3.72 -1.75
N LEU A 148 9.23 -4.96 -1.40
CA LEU A 148 8.22 -5.71 -2.13
C LEU A 148 6.87 -4.98 -2.11
N ALA A 149 6.56 -4.15 -1.11
CA ALA A 149 5.27 -3.45 -1.07
C ALA A 149 5.21 -2.18 -1.93
N CYS A 150 6.26 -1.81 -2.68
CA CYS A 150 6.35 -0.57 -3.45
C CYS A 150 5.14 -0.23 -4.35
N GLY A 151 4.63 -1.20 -5.11
CA GLY A 151 3.43 -1.06 -5.92
C GLY A 151 2.20 -0.75 -5.08
N LEU A 152 2.05 -1.45 -3.95
CA LEU A 152 0.99 -1.17 -2.97
C LEU A 152 1.14 0.22 -2.36
N THR A 153 2.36 0.62 -2.01
CA THR A 153 2.65 1.95 -1.50
C THR A 153 2.24 3.04 -2.50
N GLY A 154 2.58 2.87 -3.78
CA GLY A 154 2.17 3.75 -4.86
C GLY A 154 0.65 3.85 -5.02
N MET A 155 -0.06 2.71 -4.89
CA MET A 155 -1.51 2.69 -4.89
C MET A 155 -2.11 3.46 -3.70
N LEU A 156 -1.61 3.21 -2.48
CA LEU A 156 -2.06 3.89 -1.25
C LEU A 156 -1.87 5.40 -1.35
N GLU A 157 -0.70 5.85 -1.82
CA GLU A 157 -0.41 7.27 -2.06
C GLU A 157 -1.42 7.89 -3.02
N SER A 158 -1.72 7.20 -4.12
CA SER A 158 -2.62 7.70 -5.15
C SER A 158 -4.06 7.78 -4.66
N VAL A 159 -4.55 6.77 -3.94
CA VAL A 159 -5.89 6.79 -3.35
C VAL A 159 -6.01 7.90 -2.30
N ALA A 160 -5.02 8.03 -1.41
CA ALA A 160 -4.99 9.09 -0.39
C ALA A 160 -5.06 10.48 -1.04
N ASN A 161 -4.21 10.73 -2.04
CA ASN A 161 -4.17 12.01 -2.74
C ASN A 161 -5.40 12.26 -3.61
N PHE A 162 -6.01 11.22 -4.18
CA PHE A 162 -7.28 11.34 -4.89
C PHE A 162 -8.39 11.81 -3.95
N ILE A 163 -8.48 11.22 -2.74
CA ILE A 163 -9.44 11.65 -1.71
C ILE A 163 -9.20 13.14 -1.36
N LEU A 164 -7.96 13.55 -1.09
CA LEU A 164 -7.63 14.95 -0.78
C LEU A 164 -7.99 15.89 -1.93
N LYS A 165 -7.74 15.48 -3.17
CA LYS A 165 -8.09 16.24 -4.39
C LYS A 165 -9.60 16.47 -4.49
N ILE A 166 -10.42 15.43 -4.39
CA ILE A 166 -11.88 15.58 -4.50
C ILE A 166 -12.48 16.35 -3.32
N LYS A 167 -11.80 16.35 -2.17
CA LYS A 167 -12.16 17.12 -0.97
C LYS A 167 -11.61 18.55 -0.98
N ARG A 168 -10.91 18.94 -2.06
CA ARG A 168 -10.30 20.26 -2.24
C ARG A 168 -9.37 20.64 -1.08
N SER A 169 -8.61 19.66 -0.59
CA SER A 169 -7.57 19.91 0.40
C SER A 169 -6.37 20.57 -0.29
N ASP A 170 -5.76 21.55 0.38
CA ASP A 170 -4.51 22.18 -0.02
C ASP A 170 -3.28 21.35 0.35
N TYR A 171 -3.46 20.10 0.78
CA TYR A 171 -2.37 19.23 1.21
C TYR A 171 -2.32 17.93 0.41
N ARG A 172 -1.14 17.35 0.33
CA ARG A 172 -0.89 16.03 -0.26
C ARG A 172 -0.04 15.19 0.68
N ILE A 173 -0.10 13.87 0.50
CA ILE A 173 0.64 12.91 1.32
C ILE A 173 1.58 12.15 0.39
N ASN A 174 2.87 12.18 0.68
CA ASN A 174 3.82 11.23 0.12
C ASN A 174 3.84 10.00 1.01
N ILE A 175 3.66 8.82 0.44
CA ILE A 175 3.74 7.56 1.19
C ILE A 175 4.89 6.76 0.60
N VAL A 176 5.88 6.43 1.43
CA VAL A 176 7.08 5.70 1.03
C VAL A 176 7.32 4.54 1.98
N GLU A 177 7.59 3.36 1.43
CA GLU A 177 8.03 2.20 2.20
C GLU A 177 9.43 2.44 2.74
N GLN A 178 9.59 2.29 4.05
CA GLN A 178 10.88 2.45 4.76
C GLN A 178 11.46 1.10 5.19
N LYS A 179 10.61 0.16 5.59
CA LYS A 179 11.02 -1.17 6.03
C LYS A 179 10.20 -2.24 5.35
N CYS A 180 10.85 -3.34 5.03
CA CYS A 180 10.27 -4.44 4.27
C CYS A 180 10.80 -5.79 4.76
N LEU A 181 9.90 -6.74 5.05
CA LEU A 181 10.31 -8.10 5.43
C LEU A 181 11.10 -8.79 4.32
N ALA A 182 10.77 -8.53 3.05
CA ALA A 182 11.51 -9.11 1.92
C ALA A 182 12.95 -8.56 1.79
N LYS A 183 13.24 -7.41 2.42
CA LYS A 183 14.60 -6.85 2.56
C LYS A 183 15.31 -7.32 3.84
N GLY A 184 14.67 -8.16 4.66
CA GLY A 184 15.21 -8.68 5.92
C GLY A 184 14.83 -7.88 7.18
N GLU A 185 13.89 -6.94 7.07
CA GLU A 185 13.38 -6.17 8.22
C GLU A 185 12.31 -6.95 9.01
N GLU A 186 12.05 -6.52 10.25
CA GLU A 186 11.11 -7.20 11.15
C GLU A 186 9.62 -6.94 10.82
N HIS A 187 9.32 -5.84 10.15
CA HIS A 187 7.97 -5.39 9.85
C HIS A 187 7.93 -4.51 8.61
N LEU A 188 6.72 -4.28 8.08
CA LEU A 188 6.48 -3.31 7.02
C LEU A 188 6.25 -1.94 7.65
N GLN A 189 6.93 -0.93 7.15
CA GLN A 189 6.77 0.44 7.64
C GLN A 189 6.64 1.41 6.47
N PHE A 190 5.72 2.35 6.59
CA PHE A 190 5.55 3.46 5.67
C PHE A 190 5.85 4.78 6.38
N MET A 191 6.60 5.66 5.71
CA MET A 191 6.69 7.07 6.04
C MET A 191 5.64 7.83 5.24
N CYS A 192 4.76 8.53 5.94
CA CYS A 192 3.70 9.37 5.39
C CYS A 192 4.05 10.84 5.63
N LYS A 193 4.64 11.50 4.63
CA LYS A 193 5.01 12.92 4.72
C LYS A 193 3.91 13.81 4.16
N ILE A 194 3.53 14.83 4.91
CA ILE A 194 2.42 15.73 4.54
C ILE A 194 2.96 17.05 4.01
N TYR A 195 2.61 17.39 2.78
CA TYR A 195 3.08 18.59 2.09
C TYR A 195 1.93 19.54 1.81
N ASP A 196 2.22 20.84 1.81
CA ASP A 196 1.35 21.81 1.13
C ASP A 196 1.33 21.50 -0.38
N SER A 197 0.23 21.83 -1.04
CA SER A 197 0.03 21.58 -2.47
C SER A 197 1.04 22.30 -3.38
N LEU A 198 1.65 23.39 -2.93
CA LEU A 198 2.74 24.07 -3.63
C LEU A 198 4.01 23.24 -3.57
N ASP A 199 4.47 22.89 -2.36
CA ASP A 199 5.65 22.05 -2.15
C ASP A 199 5.52 20.69 -2.87
N TRP A 200 4.31 20.13 -2.85
CA TRP A 200 4.01 18.88 -3.54
C TRP A 200 4.27 18.96 -5.05
N LYS A 201 3.89 20.06 -5.70
CA LYS A 201 4.06 20.21 -7.16
C LYS A 201 5.53 20.25 -7.58
N GLU A 202 6.42 20.65 -6.68
CA GLU A 202 7.86 20.66 -6.93
C GLU A 202 8.48 19.26 -6.80
N LEU A 203 7.79 18.35 -6.11
CA LEU A 203 8.21 16.96 -5.88
C LEU A 203 7.61 15.96 -6.89
N SER A 204 6.48 16.29 -7.52
CA SER A 204 5.63 15.36 -8.29
C SER A 204 5.81 15.41 -9.80
#